data_AF-E1QPW9-F1
#
_entry.id   AF-E1QPW9-F1
#
_cell.length_a   1.000
_cell.length_b   1.000
_cell.length_c   1.000
_cell.angle_alpha   90.00
_cell.angle_beta   90.00
_cell.angle_gamma   90.00
#
_symmetry.space_group_name_H-M   'P 1'
#
loop_
_entity.id
_entity.type
_entity.pdbx_description
1 polymer ?
#
loop_
_entity_poly.entity_id
_entity_poly.type
_entity_poly.pdbx_seq_one_letter_code
_entity_poly.pdbx_strand_id
1 'polypeptide(L)'
;MTHYLWYVDIGIAAVQTIIVLLILRNYVSVGFTRIGKILLSISVILLVESILMVTIYYMWSTWGLGMEVAAPTLLITVLNLVAISLLYIISRL
;
A
#
# COMPACT_ATOMS: atom_id res chain seq x y z
N MET A 1 10.80 -10.13 -18.47
CA MET A 1 9.70 -10.62 -17.61
C MET A 1 9.52 -9.80 -16.32
N THR A 2 10.57 -9.19 -15.76
CA THR A 2 10.49 -8.49 -14.45
C THR A 2 9.84 -7.12 -14.46
N HIS A 3 9.82 -6.41 -15.60
CA HIS A 3 9.03 -5.17 -15.73
C HIS A 3 7.53 -5.38 -15.47
N TYR A 4 6.99 -6.58 -15.74
CA TYR A 4 5.58 -6.88 -15.47
C TYR A 4 5.25 -6.86 -13.98
N LEU A 5 6.18 -7.32 -13.12
CA LEU A 5 5.97 -7.32 -11.66
C LEU A 5 5.91 -5.88 -11.12
N TRP A 6 6.73 -4.99 -11.65
CA TRP A 6 6.69 -3.57 -11.29
C TRP A 6 5.40 -2.87 -11.71
N TYR A 7 4.86 -3.19 -12.89
CA TYR A 7 3.54 -2.68 -13.28
C TYR A 7 2.42 -3.19 -12.36
N VAL A 8 2.53 -4.44 -11.90
CA VAL A 8 1.60 -5.01 -10.91
C VAL A 8 1.73 -4.26 -9.58
N ASP A 9 2.94 -3.95 -9.12
CA ASP A 9 3.17 -3.16 -7.91
C ASP A 9 2.49 -1.79 -7.95
N ILE A 10 2.65 -1.08 -9.07
CA ILE A 10 1.99 0.22 -9.29
C ILE A 10 0.47 0.05 -9.22
N GLY A 11 -0.07 -0.98 -9.86
CA GLY A 11 -1.50 -1.31 -9.81
C GLY A 11 -1.99 -1.58 -8.38
N ILE A 12 -1.23 -2.35 -7.61
CA ILE A 12 -1.53 -2.64 -6.20
C ILE A 12 -1.52 -1.35 -5.37
N ALA A 13 -0.51 -0.50 -5.51
CA ALA A 13 -0.42 0.78 -4.80
C ALA A 13 -1.59 1.72 -5.14
N ALA A 14 -2.05 1.72 -6.39
CA ALA A 14 -3.25 2.46 -6.80
C ALA A 14 -4.52 1.93 -6.11
N VAL A 15 -4.69 0.61 -6.04
CA VAL A 15 -5.81 -0.02 -5.31
C VAL A 15 -5.75 0.31 -3.82
N GLN A 16 -4.57 0.21 -3.20
CA GLN A 16 -4.37 0.61 -1.80
C GLN A 16 -4.77 2.07 -1.57
N THR A 17 -4.41 2.98 -2.47
CA THR A 17 -4.78 4.41 -2.38
C THR A 17 -6.30 4.56 -2.33
N ILE A 18 -7.03 3.85 -3.18
CA ILE A 18 -8.50 3.85 -3.18
C ILE A 18 -9.04 3.37 -1.83
N ILE A 19 -8.50 2.27 -1.29
CA ILE A 19 -8.95 1.73 -0.01
C ILE A 19 -8.67 2.70 1.15
N VAL A 20 -7.48 3.33 1.18
CA VAL A 20 -7.14 4.36 2.18
C VAL A 20 -8.10 5.54 2.12
N LEU A 21 -8.50 5.98 0.93
CA LEU A 21 -9.52 7.03 0.77
C LEU A 21 -10.89 6.60 1.30
N LEU A 22 -11.27 5.33 1.14
CA LEU A 22 -12.49 4.80 1.74
C LEU A 22 -12.41 4.76 3.27
N ILE A 23 -11.26 4.39 3.84
CA ILE A 23 -11.01 4.46 5.29
C ILE A 23 -11.12 5.91 5.79
N LEU A 24 -10.53 6.86 5.06
CA LEU A 24 -10.63 8.29 5.36
C LEU A 24 -12.09 8.76 5.36
N ARG A 25 -12.88 8.36 4.35
CA ARG A 25 -14.31 8.68 4.30
C ARG A 25 -15.05 8.13 5.52
N ASN A 26 -14.79 6.89 5.92
CA ASN A 26 -15.39 6.30 7.11
C ASN A 26 -14.97 7.05 8.38
N TYR A 27 -13.69 7.42 8.48
CA TYR A 27 -13.16 8.19 9.61
C TYR A 27 -13.86 9.55 9.78
N VAL A 28 -14.06 10.28 8.68
CA VAL A 28 -14.77 11.57 8.69
C VAL A 28 -16.24 11.36 9.06
N SER A 29 -16.88 10.31 8.54
CA SER A 29 -18.30 10.02 8.83
C SER A 29 -18.57 9.70 10.29
N VAL A 30 -17.62 9.11 11.02
CA VAL A 30 -17.76 8.69 12.43
C VAL A 30 -17.33 9.79 13.41
N GLY A 31 -16.96 10.99 12.92
CA GLY A 31 -16.71 12.16 13.77
C GLY A 31 -15.34 12.16 14.45
N PHE A 32 -14.30 11.68 13.76
CA PHE A 32 -12.89 11.83 14.18
C PHE A 32 -12.49 11.08 15.46
N THR A 33 -12.99 9.88 15.70
CA THR A 33 -12.66 9.07 16.88
C THR A 33 -11.16 8.73 16.96
N ARG A 34 -10.63 8.50 18.18
CA ARG A 34 -9.22 8.11 18.37
C ARG A 34 -8.88 6.82 17.62
N ILE A 35 -9.79 5.85 17.62
CA ILE A 35 -9.61 4.56 16.92
C ILE A 35 -9.53 4.77 15.42
N GLY A 36 -10.44 5.56 14.84
CA GLY A 36 -10.40 5.86 13.41
C GLY A 36 -9.13 6.60 12.99
N LYS A 37 -8.59 7.48 13.83
CA LYS A 37 -7.30 8.14 13.59
C LYS A 37 -6.15 7.13 13.52
N ILE A 38 -6.12 6.15 14.44
CA ILE A 38 -5.10 5.10 14.45
C ILE A 38 -5.21 4.23 13.20
N LEU A 39 -6.42 3.78 12.85
CA LEU A 39 -6.67 2.98 11.64
C LEU A 39 -6.20 3.71 10.38
N LEU A 40 -6.56 4.99 10.24
CA LEU A 40 -6.14 5.81 9.11
C LEU A 40 -4.62 5.99 9.07
N SER A 41 -3.99 6.33 10.21
CA SER A 41 -2.54 6.51 10.28
C SER A 41 -1.78 5.25 9.87
N ILE A 42 -2.17 4.08 10.38
CA ILE A 42 -1.53 2.80 10.00
C ILE A 42 -1.73 2.55 8.51
N SER A 43 -2.93 2.77 8.00
CA SER A 43 -3.23 2.55 6.57
C SER A 43 -2.38 3.47 5.66
N VAL A 44 -2.17 4.72 6.07
CA VAL A 44 -1.31 5.67 5.34
C VAL A 44 0.16 5.24 5.40
N ILE A 45 0.66 4.77 6.54
CA ILE A 45 2.04 4.27 6.67
C ILE A 45 2.29 3.10 5.72
N LEU A 46 1.38 2.13 5.67
CA LEU A 46 1.48 0.96 4.77
C LEU A 46 1.41 1.35 3.29
N LEU A 47 0.61 2.38 2.94
CA LEU A 47 0.57 2.93 1.59
C LEU A 47 1.90 3.60 1.22
N VAL A 48 2.46 4.42 2.12
CA VAL A 48 3.74 5.07 1.91
C VAL A 48 4.86 4.03 1.74
N GLU A 49 4.87 2.98 2.56
CA GLU A 49 5.80 1.86 2.40
C GLU A 49 5.68 1.22 1.02
N SER A 50 4.46 0.98 0.52
CA SER A 50 4.25 0.39 -0.81
C SER A 50 4.75 1.31 -1.93
N ILE A 51 4.55 2.63 -1.82
CA ILE A 51 5.11 3.62 -2.77
C ILE A 51 6.65 3.63 -2.71
N LEU A 52 7.23 3.50 -1.52
CA LEU A 52 8.68 3.38 -1.36
C LEU A 52 9.21 2.11 -2.02
N MET A 53 8.52 0.97 -1.91
CA MET A 53 8.93 -0.27 -2.60
C MET A 53 8.94 -0.12 -4.12
N VAL A 54 7.92 0.53 -4.70
CA VAL A 54 7.88 0.86 -6.14
C VAL A 54 9.08 1.72 -6.54
N THR A 55 9.44 2.68 -5.70
CA THR A 55 10.56 3.61 -5.93
C THR A 55 11.92 2.92 -5.80
N ILE A 56 12.09 2.10 -4.76
CA ILE A 56 13.30 1.31 -4.51
C ILE A 56 13.54 0.34 -5.67
N TYR A 57 12.50 -0.35 -6.14
CA TYR A 57 12.58 -1.19 -7.33
C TYR A 57 13.15 -0.40 -8.51
N TYR A 58 12.60 0.78 -8.80
CA TYR A 58 13.04 1.61 -9.91
C TYR A 58 14.51 1.99 -9.77
N MET A 59 14.93 2.49 -8.60
CA MET A 59 16.33 2.84 -8.33
C MET A 59 17.27 1.64 -8.55
N TRP A 60 16.98 0.49 -7.95
CA TRP A 60 17.85 -0.68 -8.02
C TRP A 60 17.82 -1.32 -9.41
N SER A 61 16.71 -1.20 -10.13
CA SER A 61 16.62 -1.59 -11.53
C SER A 61 17.58 -0.78 -12.41
N THR A 62 17.79 0.51 -12.14
CA THR A 62 18.78 1.31 -12.88
C THR A 62 20.24 0.88 -12.62
N TRP A 63 20.48 0.17 -11.52
CA TRP A 63 21.78 -0.41 -11.18
C TRP A 63 21.93 -1.87 -11.64
N GLY A 64 20.96 -2.40 -12.38
CA GLY A 64 20.97 -3.78 -12.89
C GLY A 64 20.45 -4.84 -11.92
N LEU A 65 20.03 -4.47 -10.71
CA LEU A 65 19.55 -5.38 -9.67
C LEU A 65 18.03 -5.64 -9.72
N GLY A 66 17.33 -5.12 -10.74
CA GLY A 66 15.86 -5.16 -10.82
C GLY A 66 15.28 -6.58 -10.71
N MET A 67 16.00 -7.60 -11.19
CA MET A 67 15.54 -8.98 -11.11
C MET A 67 15.51 -9.53 -9.67
N GLU A 68 16.47 -9.15 -8.85
CA GLU A 68 16.63 -9.64 -7.47
C GLU A 68 15.63 -8.99 -6.53
N VAL A 69 15.24 -7.73 -6.80
CA VAL A 69 14.31 -6.98 -5.95
C VAL A 69 12.86 -7.03 -6.40
N ALA A 70 12.55 -7.48 -7.61
CA ALA A 70 11.18 -7.51 -8.13
C ALA A 70 10.21 -8.31 -7.24
N ALA A 71 10.61 -9.53 -6.84
CA ALA A 71 9.74 -10.40 -6.04
C ALA A 71 9.63 -9.94 -4.56
N PRO A 72 10.73 -9.54 -3.88
CA PRO A 72 10.64 -8.99 -2.53
C PRO A 72 9.78 -7.71 -2.44
N THR A 73 9.94 -6.78 -3.38
CA THR A 73 9.14 -5.55 -3.41
C THR A 73 7.66 -5.85 -3.62
N LEU A 74 7.34 -6.74 -4.56
CA LEU A 74 5.98 -7.21 -4.78
C LEU A 74 5.36 -7.94 -3.59
N LEU A 75 6.15 -8.75 -2.87
CA LEU A 75 5.64 -9.44 -1.69
C LEU A 75 5.20 -8.43 -0.61
N ILE A 76 5.99 -7.38 -0.39
CA ILE A 76 5.69 -6.34 0.60
C ILE A 76 4.42 -5.57 0.19
N THR A 77 4.30 -5.14 -1.08
CA THR A 77 3.11 -4.41 -1.55
C THR A 77 1.84 -5.27 -1.45
N VAL A 78 1.92 -6.56 -1.75
CA VAL A 78 0.79 -7.51 -1.61
C VAL A 78 0.39 -7.66 -0.15
N LEU A 79 1.35 -7.84 0.77
CA LEU A 79 1.05 -7.94 2.20
C LEU A 79 0.41 -6.65 2.73
N ASN A 80 0.91 -5.49 2.30
CA ASN A 80 0.33 -4.20 2.65
C ASN A 80 -1.09 -4.03 2.11
N LEU A 81 -1.38 -4.54 0.91
CA LEU A 81 -2.74 -4.54 0.37
C LEU A 81 -3.70 -5.37 1.23
N VAL A 82 -3.26 -6.56 1.67
CA VAL A 82 -4.06 -7.41 2.57
C VAL A 82 -4.30 -6.71 3.91
N ALA A 83 -3.26 -6.14 4.51
CA ALA A 83 -3.36 -5.41 5.76
C ALA A 83 -4.31 -4.20 5.66
N ILE A 84 -4.15 -3.34 4.65
CA ILE A 84 -5.03 -2.19 4.42
C ILE A 84 -6.48 -2.64 4.17
N SER A 85 -6.68 -3.75 3.47
CA SER A 85 -8.03 -4.32 3.24
C SER A 85 -8.70 -4.77 4.54
N LEU A 86 -7.94 -5.39 5.46
CA LEU A 86 -8.44 -5.75 6.79
C LEU A 86 -8.78 -4.51 7.61
N LEU A 87 -7.91 -3.48 7.61
CA LEU A 87 -8.18 -2.20 8.28
C LEU A 87 -9.44 -1.53 7.73
N TYR A 88 -9.69 -1.63 6.43
CA TYR A 88 -10.92 -1.14 5.81
C TYR A 88 -12.17 -1.90 6.28
N ILE A 89 -12.10 -3.22 6.42
CA ILE A 89 -13.21 -4.00 6.99
C ILE A 89 -13.48 -3.54 8.43
N ILE A 90 -12.44 -3.37 9.24
CA ILE A 90 -12.56 -2.88 10.63
C ILE A 90 -13.15 -1.46 10.68
N SER A 91 -12.76 -0.58 9.76
CA SER A 91 -13.27 0.81 9.70
C SER A 91 -14.78 0.92 9.40
N ARG A 92 -15.41 -0.17 8.95
CA ARG A 92 -16.85 -0.24 8.64
C ARG A 92 -17.69 -0.83 9.79
N LEU A 93 -17.04 -1.40 10.80
CA LEU A 93 -17.68 -1.91 12.02
C LEU A 93 -17.93 -0.77 13.00
#